data_AF-A0A8C6FEG1-F1
#
_entry.id   AF-A0A8C6FEG1-F1
#
_cell.length_a   1.000
_cell.length_b   1.000
_cell.length_c   1.000
_cell.angle_alpha   90.00
_cell.angle_beta   90.00
_cell.angle_gamma   90.00
#
_symmetry.space_group_name_H-M   'P 1'
#
loop_
_entity.id
_entity.type
_entity.pdbx_description
1 polymer ?
#
loop_
_entity_poly.entity_id
_entity_poly.type
_entity_poly.pdbx_seq_one_letter_code
_entity_poly.pdbx_strand_id
1 'polypeptide(L)'
;MVLENDAYEVIKLKGYTSWAIGLSVADLAESIMKNLRRVHPISTMIKGFYGIKEDVFLSVPCILGQNGISDVVKVTLTPEEQACLKKSADTLWGIQKELQF
;
A
#
# COMPACT_ATOMS: atom_id res chain seq x y z
N MET A 1 8.78 -12.64 -5.10
CA MET A 1 8.34 -14.05 -5.25
C MET A 1 8.24 -14.78 -3.90
N VAL A 2 9.08 -14.48 -2.89
CA VAL A 2 8.98 -15.13 -1.57
C VAL A 2 7.75 -14.64 -0.77
N LEU A 3 7.54 -13.32 -0.68
CA LEU A 3 6.49 -12.73 0.16
C LEU A 3 5.04 -13.11 -0.20
N GLU A 4 4.75 -13.41 -1.47
CA GLU A 4 3.41 -13.80 -1.92
C GLU A 4 3.06 -15.21 -1.44
N ASN A 5 4.02 -16.14 -1.53
CA ASN A 5 3.81 -17.53 -1.14
C ASN A 5 3.67 -17.69 0.38
N ASP A 6 4.32 -16.82 1.17
CA ASP A 6 4.28 -16.89 2.63
C ASP A 6 2.84 -16.74 3.18
N ALA A 7 2.04 -15.84 2.59
CA ALA A 7 0.64 -15.66 2.99
C ALA A 7 -0.19 -16.92 2.69
N TYR A 8 -0.01 -17.50 1.50
CA TYR A 8 -0.69 -18.74 1.11
C TYR A 8 -0.27 -19.94 1.96
N GLU A 9 1.01 -20.01 2.34
CA GLU A 9 1.53 -21.08 3.19
C GLU A 9 0.93 -21.01 4.60
N VAL A 10 0.89 -19.82 5.22
CA VAL A 10 0.26 -19.64 6.54
C VAL A 10 -1.22 -20.00 6.49
N ILE A 11 -1.94 -19.61 5.43
CA ILE A 11 -3.35 -19.99 5.26
C ILE A 11 -3.47 -21.51 5.10
N LYS A 12 -2.59 -22.16 4.33
CA LYS A 12 -2.60 -23.61 4.15
C LYS A 12 -2.36 -24.37 5.45
N LEU A 13 -1.49 -23.86 6.31
CA LEU A 13 -1.11 -24.52 7.57
C LEU A 13 -2.08 -24.22 8.72
N LYS A 14 -2.46 -22.95 8.90
CA LYS A 14 -3.25 -22.46 10.06
C LYS A 14 -4.72 -22.19 9.71
N GLY A 15 -5.06 -22.10 8.42
CA GLY A 15 -6.39 -21.73 7.91
C GLY A 15 -6.62 -20.23 7.78
N TYR A 16 -5.81 -19.38 8.42
CA TYR A 16 -5.96 -17.91 8.40
C TYR A 16 -4.68 -17.19 8.88
N THR A 17 -4.53 -15.92 8.49
CA THR A 17 -3.49 -15.00 9.00
C THR A 17 -4.08 -14.08 10.08
N SER A 18 -3.31 -13.74 11.12
CA SER A 18 -3.83 -12.96 12.27
C SER A 18 -2.75 -12.15 12.97
N TRP A 19 -1.70 -12.80 13.47
CA TRP A 19 -0.69 -12.14 14.31
C TRP A 19 0.12 -11.08 13.57
N ALA A 20 0.62 -11.41 12.37
CA ALA A 20 1.44 -10.49 11.59
C ALA A 20 0.65 -9.23 11.19
N ILE A 21 -0.57 -9.40 10.69
CA ILE A 21 -1.43 -8.26 10.31
C ILE A 21 -1.84 -7.43 11.53
N GLY A 22 -2.11 -8.07 12.68
CA GLY A 22 -2.43 -7.37 13.92
C GLY A 22 -1.28 -6.49 14.41
N LEU A 23 -0.03 -6.99 14.35
CA LEU A 23 1.15 -6.22 14.68
C LEU A 23 1.38 -5.06 13.69
N SER A 24 1.19 -5.30 12.38
CA SER A 24 1.30 -4.24 11.38
C SER A 24 0.28 -3.12 11.61
N VAL A 25 -0.98 -3.47 11.92
CA VAL A 25 -2.02 -2.47 12.24
C VAL A 25 -1.70 -1.71 13.54
N ALA A 26 -1.17 -2.40 14.55
CA ALA A 26 -0.75 -1.75 15.79
C ALA A 26 0.39 -0.75 15.57
N ASP A 27 1.36 -1.06 14.69
CA ASP A 27 2.47 -0.17 14.33
C ASP A 27 1.99 1.09 13.57
N LEU A 28 1.03 0.92 12.66
CA LEU A 28 0.37 2.04 11.99
C LEU A 28 -0.41 2.91 12.98
N ALA A 29 -1.20 2.28 13.86
CA ALA A 29 -1.97 2.98 14.88
C ALA A 29 -1.06 3.74 15.85
N GLU A 30 0.08 3.17 16.26
CA GLU A 30 1.05 3.88 17.09
C GLU A 30 1.58 5.14 16.40
N SER A 31 1.89 5.06 15.11
CA SER A 31 2.38 6.20 14.34
C SER A 31 1.37 7.34 14.24
N ILE A 32 0.08 6.99 14.09
CA ILE A 32 -1.02 7.95 14.06
C ILE A 32 -1.23 8.54 15.46
N MET A 33 -1.45 7.68 16.46
CA MET A 33 -1.83 8.09 17.82
C MET A 33 -0.75 8.88 18.55
N LYS A 34 0.52 8.56 18.33
CA LYS A 34 1.66 9.27 18.95
C LYS A 34 2.25 10.35 18.03
N ASN A 35 1.61 10.63 16.89
CA ASN A 35 2.08 11.60 15.90
C ASN A 35 3.58 11.41 15.53
N LEU A 36 4.01 10.17 15.32
CA LEU A 36 5.44 9.85 15.18
C LEU A 36 6.06 10.34 13.88
N ARG A 37 5.23 10.68 12.87
CA ARG A 37 5.68 11.07 11.52
C ARG A 37 6.61 10.03 10.90
N ARG A 38 6.36 8.74 11.18
CA ARG A 38 7.09 7.61 10.60
C ARG A 38 6.65 7.37 9.17
N VAL A 39 7.58 6.89 8.34
CA VAL A 39 7.30 6.49 6.95
C VAL A 39 6.84 5.04 6.94
N HIS A 40 5.64 4.80 6.41
CA HIS A 40 5.11 3.44 6.20
C HIS A 40 4.63 3.24 4.77
N PRO A 41 4.81 2.04 4.18
CA PRO A 41 4.20 1.71 2.90
C PRO A 41 2.70 1.43 3.10
N ILE A 42 1.87 2.46 2.89
CA ILE A 42 0.41 2.37 3.02
C ILE A 42 -0.29 2.78 1.73
N SER A 43 -1.48 2.24 1.52
CA SER A 43 -2.29 2.56 0.34
C SER A 43 -2.78 4.00 0.40
N THR A 44 -2.44 4.78 -0.61
CA THR A 44 -2.87 6.18 -0.76
C THR A 44 -3.21 6.47 -2.22
N MET A 45 -3.90 7.59 -2.46
CA MET A 45 -4.20 8.06 -3.81
C MET A 45 -2.92 8.51 -4.48
N ILE A 46 -2.57 7.86 -5.59
CA ILE A 46 -1.33 8.11 -6.34
C ILE A 46 -1.56 8.89 -7.65
N LYS A 47 -2.73 9.50 -7.80
CA LYS A 47 -3.05 10.35 -8.95
C LYS A 47 -2.04 11.48 -9.11
N GLY A 48 -1.50 11.63 -10.31
CA GLY A 48 -0.44 12.59 -10.63
C GLY A 48 0.98 12.10 -10.32
N PHE A 49 1.15 10.95 -9.66
CA PHE A 49 2.46 10.34 -9.44
C PHE A 49 2.79 9.35 -10.55
N TYR A 50 4.06 9.29 -10.96
CA TYR A 50 4.59 8.33 -11.93
C TYR A 50 3.83 8.27 -13.28
N GLY A 51 3.10 9.33 -13.65
CA GLY A 51 2.31 9.41 -14.88
C GLY A 51 0.92 8.77 -14.80
N ILE A 52 0.44 8.44 -13.61
CA ILE A 52 -0.87 7.82 -13.36
C ILE A 52 -1.92 8.92 -13.22
N LYS A 53 -2.96 8.88 -14.05
CA LYS A 53 -4.02 9.91 -14.11
C LYS A 53 -5.30 9.53 -13.37
N GLU A 54 -5.53 8.23 -13.23
CA GLU A 54 -6.74 7.67 -12.67
C GLU A 54 -6.72 7.70 -11.13
N ASP A 55 -7.90 7.65 -10.52
CA ASP A 55 -8.09 7.67 -9.07
C ASP A 55 -7.84 6.28 -8.46
N VAL A 56 -6.59 5.81 -8.55
CA VAL A 56 -6.12 4.51 -8.04
C VAL A 56 -5.41 4.67 -6.69
N PHE A 57 -5.64 3.70 -5.81
CA PHE A 57 -4.97 3.60 -4.52
C PHE A 57 -3.91 2.49 -4.56
N LEU A 58 -2.66 2.86 -4.30
CA LEU A 58 -1.52 1.93 -4.26
C LEU A 58 -0.63 2.23 -3.05
N SER A 59 0.05 1.19 -2.58
CA SER A 59 0.99 1.31 -1.46
C SER A 59 2.25 2.05 -1.88
N VAL A 60 2.44 3.25 -1.34
CA VAL A 60 3.68 4.03 -1.48
C VAL A 60 4.14 4.51 -0.09
N PRO A 61 5.43 4.82 0.10
CA PRO A 61 5.91 5.26 1.39
C PRO A 61 5.30 6.61 1.76
N CYS A 62 4.53 6.64 2.84
CA CYS A 62 3.80 7.80 3.32
C CYS A 62 4.21 8.15 4.74
N ILE A 63 4.32 9.43 5.04
CA ILE A 63 4.52 9.93 6.40
C ILE A 63 3.16 9.93 7.12
N LEU A 64 3.06 9.14 8.18
CA LEU A 64 1.87 9.05 9.04
C LEU A 64 2.02 9.88 10.30
N GLY A 65 1.07 10.76 10.55
CA GLY A 65 0.95 11.55 11.78
C GLY A 65 -0.47 11.51 12.34
N GLN A 66 -0.76 12.41 13.28
CA GLN A 66 -2.07 12.47 13.97
C GLN A 66 -3.28 12.69 13.04
N ASN A 67 -3.06 13.29 11.86
CA ASN A 67 -4.10 13.54 10.86
C ASN A 67 -4.14 12.46 9.77
N GLY A 68 -3.52 11.31 10.00
CA GLY A 68 -3.34 10.27 8.98
C GLY A 68 -2.15 10.57 8.07
N ILE A 69 -2.36 10.53 6.76
CA ILE A 69 -1.29 10.73 5.76
C ILE A 69 -0.96 12.23 5.68
N SER A 70 0.25 12.59 6.12
CA SER A 70 0.73 13.97 6.05
C SER A 70 1.42 14.27 4.72
N ASP A 71 2.29 13.36 4.27
CA ASP A 71 3.12 13.55 3.09
C ASP A 71 3.35 12.21 2.39
N VAL A 72 3.54 12.24 1.07
CA VAL A 72 3.91 11.07 0.26
C VAL A 72 5.35 11.22 -0.19
N VAL A 73 6.18 10.22 0.11
CA VAL A 73 7.59 10.21 -0.28
C VAL A 73 7.68 9.84 -1.77
N LYS A 74 8.22 10.76 -2.57
CA LYS A 74 8.52 10.50 -3.99
C LYS A 74 9.78 9.65 -4.08
N VAL A 75 9.61 8.37 -4.41
CA VAL A 75 10.71 7.45 -4.63
C VAL A 75 11.18 7.60 -6.06
N THR A 76 12.49 7.73 -6.27
CA THR A 76 13.06 7.68 -7.62
C THR A 76 13.08 6.23 -8.06
N LEU A 77 12.11 5.84 -8.89
CA LEU A 77 12.01 4.50 -9.46
C LEU A 77 12.78 4.39 -10.77
N THR A 78 13.32 3.20 -11.03
CA THR A 78 13.85 2.88 -12.36
C THR A 78 12.72 2.76 -13.39
N PRO A 79 13.01 2.86 -14.70
CA PRO A 79 11.98 2.71 -15.74
C PRO A 79 11.24 1.37 -15.67
N GLU A 80 11.93 0.30 -15.27
CA GLU A 80 11.36 -1.04 -15.10
C GLU A 80 10.40 -1.10 -13.91
N GLU A 81 10.80 -0.57 -12.74
CA GLU A 81 9.94 -0.50 -11.56
C GLU A 81 8.72 0.40 -11.79
N GLN A 82 8.90 1.51 -12.51
CA GLN A 82 7.80 2.39 -12.87
C GLN A 82 6.81 1.69 -13.82
N ALA A 83 7.30 0.90 -14.78
CA ALA A 83 6.44 0.10 -15.65
C ALA A 83 5.66 -0.96 -14.86
N CYS A 84 6.30 -1.63 -13.90
CA CYS A 84 5.65 -2.57 -12.99
C CYS A 84 4.57 -1.90 -12.13
N LEU A 85 4.87 -0.74 -11.53
CA LEU A 85 3.92 0.02 -10.72
C LEU A 85 2.71 0.46 -11.56
N LYS A 86 2.95 0.93 -12.79
CA LYS A 86 1.89 1.30 -13.72
C LYS A 86 1.01 0.11 -14.09
N LYS A 87 1.61 -1.05 -14.36
CA LYS A 87 0.87 -2.29 -14.63
C LYS A 87 -0.02 -2.70 -13.44
N SER A 88 0.46 -2.55 -12.21
CA SER A 88 -0.35 -2.78 -11.01
C SER A 88 -1.49 -1.78 -10.90
N ALA A 89 -1.24 -0.50 -11.20
CA ALA A 89 -2.27 0.54 -11.19
C ALA A 89 -3.37 0.27 -12.23
N ASP A 90 -2.99 -0.10 -13.46
CA ASP A 90 -3.91 -0.42 -14.55
C ASP A 90 -4.79 -1.64 -14.20
N THR A 91 -4.21 -2.63 -13.51
CA THR A 91 -4.94 -3.83 -13.06
C THR A 91 -6.00 -3.47 -12.02
N LEU A 92 -5.63 -2.68 -11.01
CA LEU A 92 -6.57 -2.23 -9.98
C LEU A 92 -7.66 -1.32 -10.55
N TRP A 93 -7.29 -0.38 -11.42
CA TRP A 93 -8.23 0.50 -12.09
C TRP A 93 -9.26 -0.28 -12.92
N GLY A 94 -8.80 -1.32 -13.61
CA GLY A 94 -9.65 -2.22 -14.39
C GLY A 94 -10.78 -2.84 -13.58
N ILE A 95 -10.54 -3.17 -12.30
CA ILE A 95 -11.55 -3.70 -11.40
C ILE A 95 -12.37 -2.56 -10.78
N GLN A 96 -11.69 -1.49 -10.36
CA GLN A 96 -12.31 -0.38 -9.63
C GLN A 96 -13.36 0.37 -10.45
N LYS A 97 -13.16 0.50 -11.77
CA LYS A 97 -14.13 1.13 -12.69
C LYS A 97 -15.44 0.34 -12.83
N GLU A 98 -15.44 -0.96 -12.52
CA GLU A 98 -16.59 -1.85 -12.65
C GLU A 98 -17.42 -1.91 -11.36
N LEU A 99 -16.90 -1.35 -10.25
CA LEU A 99 -17.62 -1.27 -8.99
C LEU A 99 -18.80 -0.30 -9.10
N GLN A 100 -20.01 -0.82 -8.86
CA GLN A 100 -21.21 -0.03 -8.66
C GLN A 100 -21.47 0.06 -7.15
N PHE A 101 -21.56 1.29 -6.63
CA PHE A 101 -21.86 1.60 -5.24
C PHE A 101 -23.32 2.00 -5.06
#